data_AF-A0A835JK89-F1
#
_entry.id   AF-A0A835JK89-F1
#
_cell.length_a   1.000
_cell.length_b   1.000
_cell.length_c   1.000
_cell.angle_alpha   90.00
_cell.angle_beta   90.00
_cell.angle_gamma   90.00
#
_symmetry.space_group_name_H-M   'P 1'
#
loop_
_entity.id
_entity.type
_entity.pdbx_description
1 polymer ?
#
loop_
_entity_poly.entity_id
_entity_poly.type
_entity_poly.pdbx_seq_one_letter_code
_entity_poly.pdbx_strand_id
1 'polypeptide(L)'
;MATQAQIEQQESSNASASASAKPGLRKPVFTKVDQLKPGTGGHTLTVTVLNFNTVLQKDRRSVSQHLRQTRIAECLIGDETGTIVFTARNDQVDLMKAGTTVILRNAKIDMFKGSMRLAVDKWGRVEVTEPAEFAVKEDNNLSLVEYELVNVAEE
;
A
#
# COMPACT_ATOMS: atom_id res chain seq x y z
N MET A 1 -3.56 -69.65 13.54
CA MET A 1 -2.27 -70.08 14.12
C MET A 1 -1.18 -69.51 13.21
N ALA A 2 -0.31 -68.61 13.66
CA ALA A 2 0.78 -68.82 14.64
C ALA A 2 1.89 -69.71 14.04
N THR A 3 3.17 -69.35 13.97
CA THR A 3 3.95 -68.32 14.72
C THR A 3 5.19 -67.81 13.93
N GLN A 4 5.68 -66.61 14.31
CA GLN A 4 7.07 -66.13 14.58
C GLN A 4 8.31 -66.94 14.05
N ALA A 5 9.51 -66.38 13.80
CA ALA A 5 10.13 -65.11 14.27
C ALA A 5 11.25 -64.55 13.32
N GLN A 6 11.68 -63.30 13.59
CA GLN A 6 13.06 -62.72 13.69
C GLN A 6 14.26 -63.43 12.97
N ILE A 7 15.32 -62.78 12.43
CA ILE A 7 16.09 -61.53 12.76
C ILE A 7 17.11 -61.26 11.58
N GLU A 8 17.83 -60.15 11.30
CA GLU A 8 17.95 -58.72 11.72
C GLU A 8 18.68 -57.87 10.61
N GLN A 9 19.10 -56.63 10.94
CA GLN A 9 20.12 -55.70 10.36
C GLN A 9 20.59 -55.78 8.89
N GLN A 10 20.54 -54.63 8.19
CA GLN A 10 21.76 -53.83 7.97
C GLN A 10 21.45 -52.33 7.83
N GLU A 11 22.39 -51.48 8.23
CA GLU A 11 22.28 -50.02 8.32
C GLU A 11 22.99 -49.32 7.14
N SER A 12 22.36 -48.32 6.52
CA SER A 12 23.06 -47.40 5.62
C SER A 12 22.47 -45.98 5.69
N SER A 13 23.30 -45.05 6.14
CA SER A 13 22.99 -43.63 6.27
C SER A 13 23.01 -42.91 4.93
N ASN A 14 22.21 -41.85 4.78
CA ASN A 14 22.72 -40.65 4.11
C ASN A 14 22.06 -39.34 4.54
N ALA A 15 22.88 -38.30 4.56
CA ALA A 15 22.66 -36.87 4.78
C ALA A 15 21.22 -36.37 5.03
N SER A 16 20.98 -35.91 6.25
CA SER A 16 19.96 -34.89 6.54
C SER A 16 20.35 -33.55 5.91
N ALA A 17 20.03 -33.35 4.63
CA ALA A 17 20.26 -32.10 3.93
C ALA A 17 19.39 -30.98 4.53
N SER A 18 20.00 -30.12 5.35
CA SER A 18 19.34 -29.01 6.03
C SER A 18 18.97 -27.88 5.06
N ALA A 19 17.90 -28.09 4.29
CA ALA A 19 17.30 -27.07 3.45
C ALA A 19 16.84 -25.90 4.34
N SER A 20 17.62 -24.81 4.33
CA SER A 20 17.36 -23.60 5.10
C SER A 20 16.08 -22.93 4.61
N ALA A 21 14.98 -23.22 5.31
CA ALA A 21 13.66 -22.69 4.98
C ALA A 21 13.70 -21.15 4.99
N LYS A 22 13.58 -20.55 3.80
CA LYS A 22 13.47 -19.09 3.66
C LYS A 22 12.29 -18.63 4.53
N PRO A 23 12.45 -17.62 5.41
CA PRO A 23 11.36 -17.14 6.25
C PRO A 23 10.12 -16.83 5.42
N GLY A 24 9.01 -17.50 5.72
CA GLY A 24 7.76 -17.33 4.98
C GLY A 24 7.32 -15.87 5.01
N LEU A 25 7.01 -15.30 3.85
CA LEU A 25 6.56 -13.91 3.76
C LEU A 25 5.30 -13.75 4.63
N ARG A 26 5.37 -12.84 5.61
CA ARG A 26 4.23 -12.49 6.47
C ARG A 26 3.07 -12.04 5.58
N LYS A 27 1.86 -12.54 5.84
CA LYS A 27 0.66 -12.12 5.11
C LYS A 27 0.51 -10.59 5.19
N PRO A 28 0.16 -9.90 4.09
CA PRO A 28 -0.08 -8.47 4.12
C PRO A 28 -1.26 -8.18 5.05
N VAL A 29 -1.05 -7.28 6.00
CA VAL A 29 -2.12 -6.73 6.83
C VAL A 29 -2.74 -5.57 6.07
N PHE A 30 -4.06 -5.60 5.91
CA PHE A 30 -4.80 -4.47 5.35
C PHE A 30 -5.20 -3.54 6.48
N THR A 31 -4.87 -2.26 6.32
CA THR A 31 -5.24 -1.15 7.22
C THR A 31 -6.46 -0.45 6.62
N LYS A 32 -7.23 0.27 7.45
CA LYS A 32 -8.33 1.14 6.99
C LYS A 32 -7.94 2.61 7.02
N VAL A 33 -8.70 3.45 6.31
CA VAL A 33 -8.42 4.91 6.24
C VAL A 33 -8.44 5.54 7.64
N ASP A 34 -9.40 5.20 8.50
CA ASP A 34 -9.51 5.72 9.88
C ASP A 34 -8.30 5.45 10.80
N GLN A 35 -7.51 4.42 10.49
CA GLN A 35 -6.33 4.02 11.27
C GLN A 35 -5.04 4.73 10.84
N LEU A 36 -5.10 5.55 9.78
CA LEU A 36 -3.96 6.33 9.29
C LEU A 36 -3.59 7.45 10.27
N LYS A 37 -2.27 7.63 10.51
CA LYS A 37 -1.74 8.64 11.45
C LYS A 37 -0.57 9.42 10.86
N PRO A 38 -0.33 10.68 11.28
CA PRO A 38 0.80 11.48 10.82
C PRO A 38 2.14 10.72 10.92
N GLY A 39 2.99 10.86 9.91
CA GLY A 39 4.32 10.23 9.87
C GLY A 39 4.36 8.70 9.69
N THR A 40 3.21 8.01 9.64
CA THR A 40 3.18 6.54 9.49
C THR A 40 3.27 6.08 8.03
N GLY A 41 3.72 4.84 7.81
CA GLY A 41 3.81 4.23 6.48
C GLY A 41 4.05 2.73 6.51
N GLY A 42 4.16 2.13 5.33
CA GLY A 42 4.10 0.68 5.13
C GLY A 42 2.67 0.14 4.97
N HIS A 43 1.68 1.04 4.90
CA HIS A 43 0.26 0.70 4.85
C HIS A 43 -0.11 -0.08 3.59
N THR A 44 -1.06 -1.00 3.72
CA THR A 44 -1.72 -1.62 2.57
C THR A 44 -3.23 -1.40 2.71
N LEU A 45 -3.83 -0.73 1.74
CA LEU A 45 -5.25 -0.32 1.76
C LEU A 45 -5.96 -0.84 0.51
N THR A 46 -7.27 -1.10 0.61
CA THR A 46 -8.17 -1.23 -0.54
C THR A 46 -9.13 -0.05 -0.51
N VAL A 47 -9.15 0.77 -1.55
CA VAL A 47 -9.89 2.04 -1.58
C VAL A 47 -10.54 2.25 -2.94
N THR A 48 -11.67 2.95 -2.97
CA THR A 48 -12.34 3.38 -4.21
C THR A 48 -12.06 4.85 -4.47
N VAL A 49 -11.82 5.20 -5.74
CA VAL A 49 -11.55 6.56 -6.19
C VAL A 49 -12.86 7.31 -6.42
N LEU A 50 -13.11 8.36 -5.65
CA LEU A 50 -14.30 9.21 -5.78
C LEU A 50 -14.09 10.32 -6.82
N ASN A 51 -12.95 11.01 -6.74
CA ASN A 51 -12.66 12.18 -7.56
C ASN A 51 -11.18 12.20 -7.98
N PHE A 52 -10.88 12.82 -9.11
CA PHE A 52 -9.55 12.85 -9.73
C PHE A 52 -9.31 14.23 -10.36
N ASN A 53 -8.22 14.89 -9.96
CA ASN A 53 -7.82 16.22 -10.44
C ASN A 53 -6.34 16.24 -10.85
N THR A 54 -6.04 16.49 -12.13
CA THR A 54 -4.66 16.59 -12.63
C THR A 54 -4.07 17.96 -12.29
N VAL A 55 -3.26 18.02 -11.23
CA VAL A 55 -2.65 19.26 -10.72
C VAL A 55 -1.41 19.67 -11.53
N LEU A 56 -0.64 18.73 -12.08
CA LEU A 56 0.55 19.05 -12.88
C LEU A 56 0.75 18.08 -14.04
N GLN A 57 0.74 18.61 -15.26
CA GLN A 57 1.07 17.90 -16.50
C GLN A 57 2.07 18.74 -17.33
N LYS A 58 3.35 18.75 -16.91
CA LYS A 58 4.38 19.55 -17.60
C LYS A 58 5.03 18.74 -18.72
N ASP A 59 4.43 18.83 -19.90
CA ASP A 59 4.88 18.15 -21.11
C ASP A 59 6.19 18.75 -21.68
N ARG A 60 7.34 18.15 -21.36
CA ARG A 60 8.67 18.67 -21.74
C ARG A 60 9.13 18.19 -23.13
N ARG A 61 8.35 18.47 -24.18
CA ARG A 61 8.59 18.07 -25.59
C ARG A 61 9.91 18.55 -26.25
N SER A 62 10.83 19.16 -25.51
CA SER A 62 12.02 19.84 -26.05
C SER A 62 13.35 19.49 -25.36
N VAL A 63 13.37 18.65 -24.31
CA VAL A 63 14.62 18.28 -23.60
C VAL A 63 14.65 16.78 -23.30
N SER A 64 15.23 16.02 -24.24
CA SER A 64 15.60 14.60 -24.17
C SER A 64 14.56 13.60 -23.63
N GLN A 65 14.22 12.59 -24.44
CA GLN A 65 13.29 11.48 -24.17
C GLN A 65 13.47 10.73 -22.82
N HIS A 66 14.59 10.93 -22.12
CA HIS A 66 14.88 10.31 -20.82
C HIS A 66 14.50 11.18 -19.61
N LEU A 67 14.17 12.47 -19.78
CA LEU A 67 13.79 13.37 -18.70
C LEU A 67 12.32 13.17 -18.30
N ARG A 68 12.07 12.07 -17.58
CA ARG A 68 10.79 11.55 -17.07
C ARG A 68 9.67 12.60 -16.97
N GLN A 69 8.67 12.46 -17.85
CA GLN A 69 7.47 13.28 -17.90
C GLN A 69 6.78 13.32 -16.53
N THR A 70 6.89 14.44 -15.81
CA THR A 70 6.31 14.57 -14.48
C THR A 70 4.81 14.83 -14.60
N ARG A 71 4.01 13.81 -14.28
CA ARG A 71 2.55 13.91 -14.14
C ARG A 71 2.19 13.77 -12.66
N ILE A 72 1.34 14.64 -12.13
CA ILE A 72 0.84 14.58 -10.75
C ILE A 72 -0.66 14.87 -10.77
N ALA A 73 -1.42 14.02 -10.09
CA ALA A 73 -2.84 14.23 -9.81
C ALA A 73 -3.12 14.08 -8.31
N GLU A 74 -4.08 14.86 -7.84
CA GLU A 74 -4.69 14.72 -6.51
C GLU A 74 -6.01 13.98 -6.68
N CYS A 75 -6.17 12.87 -5.97
CA CYS A 75 -7.34 12.00 -6.08
C CYS A 75 -8.01 11.91 -4.71
N LEU A 76 -9.33 12.12 -4.63
CA LEU A 76 -10.07 11.78 -3.42
C LEU A 76 -10.36 10.28 -3.45
N ILE A 77 -9.87 9.56 -2.46
CA ILE A 77 -10.05 8.12 -2.29
C ILE A 77 -10.69 7.84 -0.93
N GLY A 78 -11.31 6.67 -0.77
CA GLY A 78 -11.75 6.23 0.55
C GLY A 78 -12.18 4.77 0.62
N ASP A 79 -12.54 4.37 1.83
CA ASP A 79 -13.16 3.09 2.18
C ASP A 79 -14.41 3.34 3.07
N GLU A 80 -14.97 2.30 3.67
CA GLU A 80 -16.15 2.42 4.56
C GLU A 80 -15.87 3.17 5.88
N THR A 81 -14.61 3.48 6.18
CA THR A 81 -14.19 4.17 7.41
C THR A 81 -13.92 5.66 7.20
N GLY A 82 -13.48 6.06 6.02
CA GLY A 82 -13.26 7.48 5.69
C GLY A 82 -12.65 7.73 4.31
N THR A 83 -12.35 8.99 4.03
CA THR A 83 -11.67 9.46 2.83
C THR A 83 -10.33 10.16 3.13
N ILE A 84 -9.44 10.19 2.15
CA ILE A 84 -8.15 10.90 2.20
C ILE A 84 -7.73 11.32 0.78
N VAL A 85 -6.95 12.39 0.65
CA VAL A 85 -6.37 12.83 -0.62
C VAL A 85 -5.11 12.02 -0.93
N PHE A 86 -5.14 11.29 -2.04
CA PHE A 86 -4.00 10.56 -2.60
C PHE A 86 -3.25 11.42 -3.62
N THR A 87 -1.91 11.39 -3.57
CA THR A 87 -1.05 12.07 -4.56
C THR A 87 -0.51 11.06 -5.57
N ALA A 88 -1.24 10.87 -6.67
CA ALA A 88 -0.85 9.99 -7.77
C ALA A 88 0.28 10.61 -8.60
N ARG A 89 1.30 9.81 -8.96
CA ARG A 89 2.47 10.27 -9.72
C ARG A 89 2.75 9.40 -10.95
N ASN A 90 3.10 10.07 -12.04
CA ASN A 90 3.45 9.48 -13.34
C ASN A 90 2.38 8.49 -13.81
N ASP A 91 2.70 7.21 -13.89
CA ASP A 91 1.86 6.18 -14.51
C ASP A 91 0.70 5.73 -13.58
N GLN A 92 0.79 6.07 -12.29
CA GLN A 92 -0.33 5.94 -11.34
C GLN A 92 -1.52 6.84 -11.75
N VAL A 93 -1.27 7.96 -12.42
CA VAL A 93 -2.29 8.92 -12.85
C VAL A 93 -3.27 8.27 -13.84
N ASP A 94 -2.81 7.29 -14.63
CA ASP A 94 -3.68 6.57 -15.60
C ASP A 94 -4.52 5.45 -14.95
N LEU A 95 -4.17 5.03 -13.73
CA LEU A 95 -4.86 3.99 -12.94
C LEU A 95 -5.96 4.58 -12.04
N MET A 96 -5.72 5.77 -11.48
CA MET A 96 -6.57 6.43 -10.46
C MET A 96 -7.80 7.13 -11.08
N LYS A 97 -8.58 6.43 -11.90
CA LYS A 97 -9.82 6.96 -12.50
C LYS A 97 -10.97 6.92 -11.49
N ALA A 98 -11.82 7.95 -11.48
CA ALA A 98 -13.03 7.95 -10.65
C ALA A 98 -13.90 6.70 -10.93
N GLY A 99 -14.41 6.09 -9.87
CA GLY A 99 -15.17 4.84 -9.90
C GLY A 99 -14.35 3.55 -9.90
N THR A 100 -13.00 3.58 -9.95
CA THR A 100 -12.20 2.36 -9.80
C THR A 100 -11.90 2.04 -8.34
N THR A 101 -11.85 0.75 -8.00
CA THR A 101 -11.25 0.27 -6.76
C THR A 101 -9.79 -0.12 -7.00
N VAL A 102 -8.91 0.32 -6.09
CA VAL A 102 -7.47 0.07 -6.16
C VAL A 102 -6.94 -0.44 -4.82
N ILE A 103 -5.93 -1.31 -4.89
CA ILE A 103 -5.12 -1.73 -3.75
C ILE A 103 -3.83 -0.92 -3.76
N LEU A 104 -3.61 -0.14 -2.71
CA LEU A 104 -2.40 0.65 -2.49
C LEU A 104 -1.48 -0.14 -1.56
N ARG A 105 -0.33 -0.61 -2.04
CA ARG A 105 0.64 -1.40 -1.24
C ARG A 105 1.86 -0.57 -0.87
N ASN A 106 2.30 -0.70 0.39
CA ASN A 106 3.41 0.06 0.97
C ASN A 106 3.24 1.58 0.71
N ALA A 107 2.06 2.09 1.07
CA ALA A 107 1.74 3.50 1.09
C ALA A 107 2.26 4.16 2.38
N LYS A 108 2.45 5.47 2.34
CA LYS A 108 2.86 6.31 3.46
C LYS A 108 1.99 7.56 3.56
N ILE A 109 1.93 8.14 4.76
CA ILE A 109 1.42 9.48 4.97
C ILE A 109 2.51 10.50 4.62
N ASP A 110 2.14 11.45 3.79
CA ASP A 110 2.93 12.62 3.39
C ASP A 110 2.24 13.84 4.01
N MET A 111 2.93 14.57 4.91
CA MET A 111 2.35 15.75 5.55
C MET A 111 2.47 16.96 4.62
N PHE A 112 1.35 17.59 4.29
CA PHE A 112 1.31 18.74 3.37
C PHE A 112 0.48 19.87 3.96
N LYS A 113 1.15 20.97 4.34
CA LYS A 113 0.54 22.16 4.97
C LYS A 113 -0.31 21.83 6.22
N GLY A 114 0.19 20.95 7.08
CA GLY A 114 -0.52 20.50 8.30
C GLY A 114 -1.46 19.31 8.06
N SER A 115 -2.05 19.17 6.87
CA SER A 115 -2.97 18.06 6.56
C SER A 115 -2.25 16.76 6.18
N MET A 116 -2.86 15.62 6.48
CA MET A 116 -2.40 14.31 5.98
C MET A 116 -2.77 14.12 4.50
N ARG A 117 -1.85 13.59 3.71
CA ARG A 117 -2.09 13.04 2.37
C ARG A 117 -1.52 11.63 2.25
N LEU A 118 -2.10 10.80 1.41
CA LEU A 118 -1.57 9.46 1.13
C LEU A 118 -0.69 9.48 -0.13
N ALA A 119 0.44 8.78 -0.10
CA ALA A 119 1.30 8.56 -1.26
C ALA A 119 1.84 7.13 -1.29
N VAL A 120 2.05 6.57 -2.49
CA VAL A 120 2.79 5.32 -2.65
C VAL A 120 4.29 5.61 -2.54
N ASP A 121 4.99 4.84 -1.70
CA ASP A 121 6.43 4.97 -1.47
C ASP A 121 7.27 4.23 -2.54
N LYS A 122 8.59 4.41 -2.56
CA LYS A 122 9.52 3.92 -3.60
C LYS A 122 9.41 2.42 -3.91
N TRP A 123 9.10 1.59 -2.92
CA TRP A 123 8.92 0.13 -3.06
C TRP A 123 7.44 -0.30 -3.11
N GLY A 124 6.52 0.66 -2.99
CA GLY A 124 5.09 0.43 -3.08
C GLY A 124 4.56 0.44 -4.52
N ARG A 125 3.28 0.10 -4.67
CA ARG A 125 2.61 0.05 -5.96
C ARG A 125 1.10 0.21 -5.83
N VAL A 126 0.48 0.63 -6.94
CA VAL A 126 -0.97 0.66 -7.14
C VAL A 126 -1.34 -0.58 -7.97
N GLU A 127 -2.27 -1.38 -7.48
CA GLU A 127 -2.90 -2.48 -8.23
C GLU A 127 -4.38 -2.12 -8.44
N VAL A 128 -4.88 -2.18 -9.67
CA VAL A 128 -6.33 -2.09 -9.91
C VAL A 128 -6.96 -3.44 -9.58
N THR A 129 -8.11 -3.44 -8.90
CA THR A 129 -8.83 -4.64 -8.48
C THR A 129 -10.27 -4.61 -9.00
N GLU A 130 -10.97 -5.74 -8.89
CA GLU A 130 -12.42 -5.80 -9.06
C GLU A 130 -13.12 -4.80 -8.12
N PRO A 131 -14.27 -4.19 -8.52
CA PRO A 131 -14.99 -3.24 -7.69
C PRO A 131 -15.36 -3.84 -6.33
N ALA A 132 -14.99 -3.18 -5.24
CA ALA A 132 -15.31 -3.68 -3.90
C ALA A 132 -16.72 -3.25 -3.46
N GLU A 133 -17.45 -4.18 -2.84
CA GLU A 133 -18.82 -3.98 -2.34
C GLU A 133 -18.85 -3.20 -1.01
N PHE A 134 -18.31 -1.98 -0.99
CA PHE A 134 -18.45 -1.05 0.12
C PHE A 134 -18.88 0.35 -0.33
N ALA A 135 -19.75 0.98 0.46
CA ALA A 135 -20.03 2.41 0.35
C ALA A 135 -18.90 3.20 1.02
N VAL A 136 -18.33 4.18 0.31
CA VAL A 136 -17.25 5.02 0.86
C VAL A 136 -17.83 6.05 1.82
N LYS A 137 -17.18 6.24 2.98
CA LYS A 137 -17.64 7.20 3.99
C LYS A 137 -17.05 8.59 3.75
N GLU A 138 -17.71 9.37 2.90
CA GLU A 138 -17.26 10.71 2.51
C GLU A 138 -17.17 11.70 3.69
N ASP A 139 -18.05 11.57 4.69
CA ASP A 139 -18.12 12.44 5.88
C ASP A 139 -16.82 12.52 6.70
N ASN A 140 -15.98 11.47 6.66
CA ASN A 140 -14.77 11.37 7.47
C ASN A 140 -13.51 11.58 6.63
N ASN A 141 -13.26 12.84 6.22
CA ASN A 141 -12.12 13.18 5.36
C ASN A 141 -10.88 13.60 6.17
N LEU A 142 -9.89 12.68 6.26
CA LEU A 142 -8.67 12.89 7.02
C LEU A 142 -7.70 13.92 6.42
N SER A 143 -7.92 14.35 5.17
CA SER A 143 -7.17 15.46 4.55
C SER A 143 -7.76 16.83 4.84
N LEU A 144 -8.91 16.92 5.51
CA LEU A 144 -9.43 18.17 6.08
C LEU A 144 -8.99 18.39 7.54
N VAL A 145 -8.39 17.38 8.17
CA VAL A 145 -7.83 17.49 9.52
C VAL A 145 -6.43 18.09 9.44
N GLU A 146 -6.22 19.21 10.13
CA GLU A 146 -4.92 19.85 10.30
C GLU A 146 -4.23 19.34 11.57
N TYR A 147 -2.93 19.05 11.47
CA TYR A 147 -2.10 18.56 12.57
C TYR A 147 -0.92 19.53 12.81
N GLU A 148 -0.77 19.98 14.04
CA GLU A 148 0.39 20.74 14.51
C GLU A 148 1.48 19.80 15.07
N LEU A 149 2.75 20.15 14.86
CA LEU A 149 3.88 19.41 15.41
C LEU A 149 4.17 19.92 16.83
N VAL A 150 3.56 19.28 17.82
CA VAL A 150 3.82 19.57 19.24
C VAL A 150 5.16 18.95 19.66
N ASN A 151 6.19 19.78 19.79
CA ASN A 151 7.40 19.41 20.51
C ASN A 151 7.09 19.36 22.01
N VAL A 152 6.89 18.16 22.55
CA VAL A 152 6.90 17.95 24.00
C VAL A 152 8.35 18.09 24.46
N ALA A 153 8.66 19.16 25.19
CA ALA A 153 9.89 19.23 25.96
C ALA A 153 9.76 18.27 27.15
N GLU A 154 10.76 17.42 27.35
CA GLU A 154 10.90 16.63 28.58
C GLU A 154 11.35 17.59 29.70
N GLU A 155 10.68 17.52 30.87
CA GLU A 155 10.88 18.36 32.06
C GLU A 155 11.58 17.58 33.18
#